data_AF-A0A2U1BDP8-F1
#
_entry.id   AF-A0A2U1BDP8-F1
#
_cell.length_a   1.000
_cell.length_b   1.000
_cell.length_c   1.000
_cell.angle_alpha   90.00
_cell.angle_beta   90.00
_cell.angle_gamma   90.00
#
_symmetry.space_group_name_H-M   'P 1'
#
loop_
_entity.id
_entity.type
_entity.pdbx_description
1 polymer ?
#
loop_
_entity_poly.entity_id
_entity_poly.type
_entity_poly.pdbx_seq_one_letter_code
_entity_poly.pdbx_strand_id
1 'polypeptide(L)'
;SAGIQALEKELLEQNARHKDWCCTEELMKTTREGRALYLHCLPADINGVSCVDGEVEAGVFDRYRTLLYREASFKPYIIAAMIFLAQCEKPVEMLRELERRGRVRRKK
;
A
#
# COMPACT_ATOMS: atom_id res chain seq x y z
N SER A 1 21.83 -19.92 -4.11
CA SER A 1 22.68 -21.02 -3.57
C SER A 1 21.76 -22.15 -3.08
N ALA A 2 22.27 -23.37 -2.91
CA ALA A 2 21.47 -24.50 -2.45
C ALA A 2 20.80 -24.26 -1.09
N GLY A 3 21.46 -23.52 -0.18
CA GLY A 3 20.88 -23.16 1.12
C GLY A 3 19.65 -22.26 1.02
N ILE A 4 19.64 -21.28 0.12
CA ILE A 4 18.47 -20.39 -0.08
C ILE A 4 17.26 -21.17 -0.62
N GLN A 5 17.48 -22.09 -1.55
CA GLN A 5 16.41 -22.91 -2.11
C GLN A 5 15.81 -23.87 -1.07
N ALA A 6 16.64 -24.46 -0.21
CA ALA A 6 16.17 -25.30 0.89
C ALA A 6 15.33 -24.49 1.89
N LEU A 7 15.80 -23.29 2.24
CA LEU A 7 15.07 -22.39 3.13
C LEU A 7 13.73 -21.94 2.53
N GLU A 8 13.70 -21.54 1.25
CA GLU A 8 12.47 -21.15 0.57
C GLU A 8 11.42 -22.27 0.61
N LYS A 9 11.82 -23.52 0.38
CA LYS A 9 10.92 -24.67 0.48
C LYS A 9 10.34 -24.84 1.88
N GLU A 10 11.18 -24.78 2.91
CA GLU A 10 10.76 -24.87 4.31
C GLU A 10 9.76 -23.76 4.69
N LEU A 11 10.04 -22.52 4.25
CA LEU A 11 9.17 -21.37 4.52
C LEU A 11 7.83 -21.48 3.78
N LEU A 12 7.82 -21.97 2.54
CA LEU A 12 6.57 -22.21 1.81
C LEU A 12 5.71 -23.28 2.49
N GLU A 13 6.32 -24.36 2.98
CA GLU A 13 5.63 -25.40 3.74
C GLU A 13 5.09 -24.88 5.08
N GLN A 14 5.81 -23.97 5.73
CA GLN A 14 5.36 -23.33 6.96
C GLN A 14 4.20 -22.35 6.71
N ASN A 15 4.28 -21.50 5.68
CA ASN A 15 3.23 -20.57 5.30
C ASN A 15 1.93 -21.29 4.90
N ALA A 16 2.03 -22.45 4.24
CA ALA A 16 0.87 -23.24 3.85
C ALA A 16 0.01 -23.73 5.03
N ARG A 17 0.53 -23.71 6.28
CA ARG A 17 -0.21 -24.05 7.50
C ARG A 17 -1.07 -22.91 8.04
N HIS A 18 -0.96 -21.71 7.47
CA HIS A 18 -1.60 -20.49 7.94
C HIS A 18 -2.42 -19.79 6.84
N LYS A 19 -2.98 -20.56 5.89
CA LYS A 19 -3.82 -20.02 4.80
C LYS A 19 -5.11 -19.37 5.30
N ASP A 20 -5.50 -19.64 6.54
CA ASP A 20 -6.61 -18.98 7.23
C ASP A 20 -6.33 -17.50 7.56
N TRP A 21 -5.09 -17.03 7.43
CA TRP A 21 -4.68 -15.64 7.66
C TRP A 21 -4.98 -14.77 6.43
N CYS A 22 -6.25 -14.73 6.05
CA CYS A 22 -6.76 -13.96 4.94
C CYS A 22 -7.73 -12.89 5.45
N CYS A 23 -7.67 -11.68 4.89
CA CYS A 23 -8.64 -10.62 5.17
C CYS A 23 -9.96 -10.91 4.45
N THR A 24 -10.88 -11.57 5.15
CA THR A 24 -12.19 -12.01 4.63
C THR A 24 -13.32 -11.04 4.98
N GLU A 25 -14.45 -11.15 4.30
CA GLU A 25 -15.68 -10.41 4.64
C GLU A 25 -16.15 -10.72 6.07
N GLU A 26 -16.01 -11.98 6.52
CA GLU A 26 -16.38 -12.36 7.90
C GLU A 26 -15.51 -11.65 8.93
N LEU A 27 -14.19 -11.55 8.71
CA LEU A 27 -13.32 -10.76 9.59
C LEU A 27 -13.67 -9.27 9.53
N MET A 28 -13.93 -8.72 8.33
CA MET A 28 -14.30 -7.31 8.19
C MET A 28 -15.57 -6.95 8.96
N LYS A 29 -16.57 -7.85 9.05
CA LYS A 29 -17.80 -7.64 9.85
C LYS A 29 -17.52 -7.49 11.34
N THR A 30 -16.48 -8.13 11.87
CA THR A 30 -16.09 -8.03 13.29
C THR A 30 -15.38 -6.71 13.63
N THR A 31 -15.00 -5.94 12.62
CA THR A 31 -14.35 -4.63 12.83
C THR A 31 -15.37 -3.59 13.32
N ARG A 32 -14.87 -2.42 13.74
CA ARG A 32 -15.74 -1.30 14.13
C ARG A 32 -16.73 -0.97 13.01
N GLU A 33 -18.02 -1.09 13.32
CA GLU A 33 -19.12 -0.87 12.39
C GLU A 33 -19.06 -1.76 11.13
N GLY A 34 -18.32 -2.87 11.17
CA GLY A 34 -18.16 -3.81 10.05
C GLY A 34 -17.46 -3.22 8.82
N ARG A 35 -16.77 -2.08 8.96
CA ARG A 35 -16.29 -1.27 7.83
C ARG A 35 -14.97 -0.55 8.11
N ALA A 36 -14.09 -1.13 8.93
CA ALA A 36 -12.76 -0.58 9.13
C ALA A 36 -12.08 -0.25 7.80
N LEU A 37 -11.24 0.79 7.80
CA LEU A 37 -10.48 1.16 6.60
C LEU A 37 -9.43 0.08 6.32
N TYR A 38 -9.65 -0.72 5.28
CA TYR A 38 -8.64 -1.66 4.79
C TYR A 38 -7.50 -0.88 4.10
N LEU A 39 -6.26 -1.20 4.48
CA LEU A 39 -5.03 -0.59 3.96
C LEU A 39 -4.10 -1.69 3.44
N HIS A 40 -3.42 -1.43 2.33
CA HIS A 40 -2.45 -2.35 1.74
C HIS A 40 -1.55 -1.60 0.76
N CYS A 41 -0.23 -1.86 0.80
CA CYS A 41 0.75 -1.06 0.06
C CYS A 41 0.80 -1.32 -1.47
N LEU A 42 0.16 -2.41 -1.91
CA LEU A 42 0.09 -2.91 -3.29
C LEU A 42 1.43 -3.45 -3.86
N PRO A 43 1.39 -4.49 -4.72
CA PRO A 43 0.22 -5.32 -5.04
C PRO A 43 -0.21 -6.17 -3.83
N ALA A 44 -1.48 -6.53 -3.78
CA ALA A 44 -1.99 -7.51 -2.81
C ALA A 44 -2.17 -8.87 -3.52
N ASP A 45 -2.02 -9.95 -2.77
CA ASP A 45 -2.37 -11.29 -3.24
C ASP A 45 -3.87 -11.54 -3.02
N ILE A 46 -4.65 -11.49 -4.10
CA ILE A 46 -6.11 -11.49 -4.07
C ILE A 46 -6.64 -12.88 -4.44
N ASN A 47 -7.42 -13.47 -3.53
CA ASN A 47 -8.03 -14.79 -3.71
C ASN A 47 -8.87 -14.84 -5.00
N GLY A 48 -8.60 -15.84 -5.84
CA GLY A 48 -9.32 -16.07 -7.10
C GLY A 48 -9.02 -15.06 -8.22
N VAL A 49 -8.07 -14.14 -8.02
CA VAL A 49 -7.68 -13.14 -9.02
C VAL A 49 -6.20 -13.24 -9.35
N SER A 50 -5.30 -13.00 -8.39
CA SER A 50 -3.84 -13.11 -8.61
C SER A 50 -3.26 -14.44 -8.13
N CYS A 51 -3.94 -15.12 -7.20
CA CYS A 51 -3.56 -16.42 -6.66
C CYS A 51 -4.80 -17.21 -6.18
N VAL A 52 -4.61 -18.49 -5.85
CA VAL A 52 -5.69 -19.35 -5.31
C VAL A 52 -6.02 -18.94 -3.87
N ASP A 53 -5.00 -18.92 -3.01
CA ASP A 53 -5.07 -18.48 -1.61
C ASP A 53 -4.06 -17.35 -1.41
N GLY A 54 -4.50 -16.24 -0.84
CA GLY A 54 -3.74 -15.01 -0.67
C GLY A 54 -4.17 -14.22 0.56
N GLU A 55 -3.85 -12.94 0.55
CA GLU A 55 -3.92 -12.03 1.70
C GLU A 55 -5.34 -11.46 1.93
N VAL A 56 -6.17 -11.38 0.88
CA VAL A 56 -7.47 -10.69 0.93
C VAL A 56 -8.49 -11.29 -0.06
N GLU A 57 -9.75 -11.34 0.34
CA GLU A 57 -10.85 -11.70 -0.56
C GLU A 57 -11.12 -10.60 -1.60
N ALA A 58 -11.47 -11.00 -2.83
CA ALA A 58 -11.75 -10.07 -3.93
C ALA A 58 -12.82 -9.01 -3.57
N GLY A 59 -13.88 -9.41 -2.86
CA GLY A 59 -14.95 -8.49 -2.44
C GLY A 59 -14.46 -7.40 -1.46
N VAL A 60 -13.60 -7.78 -0.51
CA VAL A 60 -12.97 -6.83 0.41
C VAL A 60 -12.06 -5.89 -0.37
N PHE A 61 -11.16 -6.41 -1.21
CA PHE A 61 -10.25 -5.58 -2.00
C PHE A 61 -10.99 -4.57 -2.89
N ASP A 62 -11.99 -5.03 -3.65
CA ASP A 62 -12.73 -4.19 -4.59
C ASP A 62 -13.50 -3.07 -3.90
N ARG A 63 -14.09 -3.34 -2.73
CA ARG A 63 -14.78 -2.32 -1.92
C ARG A 63 -13.85 -1.17 -1.51
N TYR A 64 -12.57 -1.45 -1.25
CA TYR A 64 -11.59 -0.45 -0.80
C TYR A 64 -10.61 0.01 -1.88
N ARG A 65 -10.68 -0.52 -3.10
CA ARG A 65 -9.74 -0.27 -4.20
C ARG A 65 -9.41 1.20 -4.44
N THR A 66 -10.42 2.07 -4.50
CA THR A 66 -10.21 3.52 -4.69
C THR A 66 -9.43 4.14 -3.53
N LEU A 67 -9.67 3.68 -2.30
CA LEU A 67 -8.96 4.15 -1.11
C LEU A 67 -7.52 3.66 -1.09
N LEU A 68 -7.27 2.39 -1.48
CA LEU A 68 -5.90 1.85 -1.64
C LEU A 68 -5.09 2.61 -2.70
N TYR A 69 -5.71 2.96 -3.83
CA TYR A 69 -5.02 3.75 -4.86
C TYR A 69 -4.74 5.17 -4.39
N ARG A 70 -5.65 5.74 -3.59
CA ARG A 70 -5.41 7.04 -2.94
C ARG A 70 -4.31 6.93 -1.89
N GLU A 71 -4.25 5.87 -1.09
CA GLU A 71 -3.16 5.58 -0.13
C GLU A 71 -1.80 5.56 -0.86
N ALA A 72 -1.67 4.77 -1.93
CA ALA A 72 -0.44 4.68 -2.71
C ALA A 72 -0.04 6.03 -3.35
N SER A 73 -1.02 6.87 -3.68
CA SER A 73 -0.76 8.20 -4.29
C SER A 73 0.03 9.15 -3.39
N PHE A 74 0.07 8.92 -2.07
CA PHE A 74 0.84 9.75 -1.15
C PHE A 74 2.35 9.46 -1.20
N LYS A 75 2.76 8.23 -1.54
CA LYS A 75 4.17 7.80 -1.49
C LYS A 75 5.13 8.74 -2.27
N PRO A 76 4.82 9.18 -3.51
CA PRO A 76 5.67 10.13 -4.22
C PRO A 76 5.85 11.48 -3.49
N TYR A 77 4.79 12.00 -2.86
CA TYR A 77 4.83 13.28 -2.15
C TYR A 77 5.61 13.17 -0.84
N ILE A 78 5.51 12.05 -0.12
CA ILE A 78 6.31 11.79 1.09
C ILE A 78 7.80 11.72 0.75
N ILE A 79 8.19 11.02 -0.32
CA ILE A 79 9.59 10.97 -0.77
C ILE A 79 10.07 12.38 -1.17
N ALA A 80 9.24 13.15 -1.88
CA ALA A 80 9.56 14.53 -2.24
C ALA A 80 9.74 15.42 -0.99
N ALA A 81 8.90 15.24 0.04
CA ALA A 81 9.04 15.96 1.30
C ALA A 81 10.33 15.60 2.04
N MET A 82 10.71 14.32 2.07
CA MET A 82 11.98 13.86 2.65
C MET A 82 13.18 14.53 1.95
N ILE A 83 13.20 14.53 0.61
CA ILE A 83 14.25 15.20 -0.17
C ILE A 83 14.24 16.71 0.11
N PHE A 84 13.06 17.34 0.11
CA PHE A 84 12.92 18.78 0.29
C PHE A 84 13.43 19.24 1.66
N LEU A 85 13.10 18.52 2.73
CA LEU A 85 13.57 18.84 4.09
C LEU A 85 15.08 18.59 4.25
N ALA A 86 15.64 17.62 3.53
CA ALA A 86 17.08 17.34 3.56
C ALA A 86 17.91 18.37 2.75
N GLN A 87 17.31 19.03 1.76
CA GLN A 87 18.02 19.91 0.81
C GLN A 87 17.67 21.39 0.95
N CYS A 88 16.64 21.74 1.71
CA CYS A 88 16.18 23.12 1.89
C CYS A 88 16.24 23.52 3.36
N GLU A 89 17.17 24.41 3.71
CA GLU A 89 17.35 24.92 5.08
C GLU A 89 16.09 25.64 5.60
N LYS A 90 15.38 26.37 4.73
CA LYS A 90 14.19 27.16 5.06
C LYS A 90 12.97 26.71 4.26
N PRO A 91 12.40 25.53 4.56
CA PRO A 91 11.37 24.89 3.73
C PRO A 91 10.08 25.70 3.63
N VAL A 92 9.68 26.39 4.70
CA VAL A 92 8.46 27.24 4.71
C VAL A 92 8.59 28.44 3.77
N GLU A 93 9.74 29.12 3.80
CA GLU A 93 10.01 30.28 2.92
C GLU A 93 10.07 29.84 1.45
N MET A 94 10.72 28.71 1.18
CA MET A 94 10.81 28.16 -0.16
C MET A 94 9.43 27.79 -0.74
N LEU A 95 8.53 27.19 0.05
CA LEU A 95 7.17 26.89 -0.40
C LEU A 95 6.38 28.16 -0.75
N ARG A 96 6.45 29.21 0.08
CA ARG A 96 5.82 30.51 -0.20
C ARG A 96 6.37 31.15 -1.47
N GLU A 97 7.68 31.02 -1.72
CA GLU A 97 8.31 31.53 -2.94
C GLU A 97 7.87 30.74 -4.19
N LEU A 98 7.75 29.41 -4.09
CA LEU A 98 7.24 28.58 -5.20
C LEU A 98 5.79 28.93 -5.55
N GLU A 99 4.95 29.15 -4.53
CA GLU A 99 3.57 29.63 -4.69
C GLU A 99 3.55 31.00 -5.39
N ARG A 100 4.31 31.98 -4.90
CA ARG A 100 4.40 33.34 -5.50
C ARG A 100 4.85 33.32 -6.96
N ARG A 101 5.78 32.41 -7.32
CA ARG A 101 6.25 32.26 -8.70
C ARG A 101 5.18 31.73 -9.65
N GLY A 102 4.19 30.98 -9.15
CA GLY A 102 3.02 30.55 -9.91
C GLY A 102 3.33 29.80 -11.21
N ARG A 103 4.48 29.10 -11.31
CA ARG A 103 4.91 28.46 -12.56
C ARG A 103 3.99 27.30 -12.92
N VAL A 104 3.42 27.35 -14.11
CA VAL A 104 2.49 26.32 -14.60
C VAL A 104 3.25 25.02 -14.90
N ARG A 105 2.82 23.91 -14.29
CA ARG A 105 3.42 22.57 -14.48
C ARG A 105 3.25 22.02 -15.90
N ARG A 106 2.07 22.19 -16.51
CA ARG A 106 1.75 21.82 -17.90
C ARG A 106 0.97 22.94 -18.55
N LYS A 107 1.44 23.44 -19.69
CA LYS A 107 0.65 24.37 -20.52
C LYS A 107 -0.59 23.61 -21.04
N LYS A 108 -1.74 24.27 -21.00
CA LYS A 108 -2.96 23.77 -21.65
C LYS A 108 -2.76 23.74 -23.17
#